data_AF-A0A4R4VQD9-F1
#
_entry.id   AF-A0A4R4VQD9-F1
#
_cell.length_a   1.000
_cell.length_b   1.000
_cell.length_c   1.000
_cell.angle_alpha   90.00
_cell.angle_beta   90.00
_cell.angle_gamma   90.00
#
_symmetry.space_group_name_H-M   'P 1'
#
loop_
_entity.id
_entity.type
_entity.pdbx_description
1 polymer ?
#
loop_
_entity_poly.entity_id
_entity_poly.type
_entity_poly.pdbx_seq_one_letter_code
_entity_poly.pdbx_strand_id
1 'polypeptide(L)'
;MLPLSARTPAQLATAARRLAEALRAPGAPSPADVAHTLATGRASLDARAYVVATTRDEAAAALEALATRGKAPAGGGAETGPVGVVNGGPISREMVNGEATGGRGSAPADAWVRGEDVAWPQTGGRRVHLPTYPFAGEHHGALTVGAPPPPAPGPPRDTAAAVTELFLTTLDLPGREDLTRTYFAAGGDSLTAVFLAGELRDRFGLEAPIELFLEELPLEELISRVLSDPDDDPLGDLLDELER
;
A
#
# COMPACT_ATOMS: atom_id res chain seq x y z
N MET A 1 22.62 -0.67 -12.19
CA MET A 1 21.47 0.21 -12.47
C MET A 1 20.45 0.02 -11.38
N LEU A 2 19.87 1.10 -10.86
CA LEU A 2 18.90 1.04 -9.77
C LEU A 2 17.59 1.63 -10.32
N PRO A 3 16.58 0.80 -10.65
CA PRO A 3 15.27 1.30 -11.04
C PRO A 3 14.48 1.79 -9.83
N LEU A 4 13.76 2.90 -9.98
CA LEU A 4 12.83 3.42 -9.00
C LEU A 4 11.50 3.70 -9.66
N SER A 5 10.41 3.47 -8.93
CA SER A 5 9.07 3.88 -9.32
C SER A 5 8.30 4.41 -8.10
N ALA A 6 7.36 5.31 -8.35
CA ALA A 6 6.36 5.76 -7.39
C ALA A 6 5.07 6.14 -8.12
N ARG A 7 3.99 6.37 -7.37
CA ARG A 7 2.71 6.83 -7.94
C ARG A 7 2.80 8.28 -8.45
N THR A 8 3.66 9.11 -7.84
CA THR A 8 3.84 10.52 -8.24
C THR A 8 5.33 10.93 -8.28
N PRO A 9 5.70 11.96 -9.07
CA PRO A 9 7.07 12.48 -9.08
C PRO A 9 7.57 12.95 -7.70
N ALA A 10 6.70 13.53 -6.87
CA ALA A 10 7.05 13.96 -5.51
C ALA A 10 7.37 12.77 -4.59
N GLN A 11 6.62 11.68 -4.71
CA GLN A 11 6.90 10.42 -3.99
C GLN A 11 8.18 9.77 -4.51
N LEU A 12 8.44 9.83 -5.81
CA LEU A 12 9.68 9.33 -6.41
C LEU A 12 10.90 10.09 -5.84
N ALA A 13 10.83 11.41 -5.76
CA ALA A 13 11.87 12.23 -5.15
C ALA A 13 12.07 11.94 -3.65
N THR A 14 11.00 11.55 -2.94
CA THR A 14 11.07 11.15 -1.53
C THR A 14 11.68 9.76 -1.37
N ALA A 15 11.30 8.81 -2.22
CA ALA A 15 11.90 7.47 -2.27
C ALA A 15 13.39 7.53 -2.58
N ALA A 16 13.79 8.36 -3.55
CA ALA A 16 15.18 8.57 -3.92
C ALA A 16 16.01 9.14 -2.76
N ARG A 17 15.50 10.15 -2.03
CA ARG A 17 16.14 10.69 -0.81
C ARG A 17 16.35 9.63 0.27
N ARG A 18 15.31 8.89 0.61
CA ARG A 18 15.37 7.83 1.64
C ARG A 18 16.38 6.75 1.27
N LEU A 19 16.42 6.36 0.00
CA LEU A 19 17.38 5.38 -0.49
C LEU A 19 18.81 5.93 -0.45
N ALA A 20 19.03 7.19 -0.84
CA ALA A 20 20.34 7.82 -0.76
C ALA A 20 20.87 7.87 0.68
N GLU A 21 20.02 8.23 1.63
CA GLU A 21 20.34 8.23 3.07
C GLU A 21 20.71 6.82 3.56
N ALA A 22 19.90 5.82 3.21
CA ALA A 22 20.16 4.42 3.58
C ALA A 22 21.49 3.89 2.99
N LEU A 23 21.85 4.30 1.77
CA LEU A 23 23.13 3.92 1.16
C LEU A 23 24.34 4.58 1.82
N ARG A 24 24.17 5.73 2.48
CA ARG A 24 25.27 6.37 3.23
C ARG A 24 25.47 5.78 4.62
N ALA A 25 24.50 5.06 5.14
CA ALA A 25 24.60 4.46 6.47
C ALA A 25 25.77 3.46 6.57
N PRO A 26 26.40 3.34 7.75
CA PRO A 26 27.32 2.25 8.03
C PRO A 26 26.64 0.88 7.81
N GLY A 27 27.32 -0.06 7.16
CA GLY A 27 26.78 -1.40 6.89
C GLY A 27 25.72 -1.48 5.80
N ALA A 28 25.53 -0.42 5.00
CA ALA A 28 24.61 -0.46 3.88
C ALA A 28 24.96 -1.58 2.88
N PRO A 29 23.95 -2.21 2.25
CA PRO A 29 24.14 -3.33 1.34
C PRO A 29 24.93 -2.94 0.07
N SER A 30 25.47 -3.95 -0.61
CA SER A 30 26.22 -3.73 -1.85
C SER A 30 25.32 -3.14 -2.95
N PRO A 31 25.86 -2.34 -3.89
CA PRO A 31 25.08 -1.84 -5.04
C PRO A 31 24.41 -2.95 -5.86
N ALA A 32 25.01 -4.15 -5.91
CA ALA A 32 24.46 -5.31 -6.62
C ALA A 32 23.20 -5.87 -5.92
N ASP A 33 23.22 -5.97 -4.59
CA ASP A 33 22.06 -6.40 -3.78
C ASP A 33 20.92 -5.38 -3.84
N VAL A 34 21.27 -4.08 -3.81
CA VAL A 34 20.31 -2.97 -3.94
C VAL A 34 19.63 -3.05 -5.31
N ALA A 35 20.41 -3.14 -6.39
CA ALA A 35 19.89 -3.25 -7.75
C ALA A 35 19.00 -4.50 -7.91
N HIS A 36 19.42 -5.64 -7.38
CA HIS A 36 18.62 -6.88 -7.41
C HIS A 36 17.28 -6.70 -6.69
N THR A 37 17.31 -6.13 -5.49
CA THR A 37 16.11 -5.91 -4.67
C THR A 37 15.13 -4.96 -5.33
N LEU A 38 15.62 -3.88 -5.94
CA LEU A 38 14.77 -2.91 -6.65
C LEU A 38 14.18 -3.48 -7.94
N ALA A 39 14.96 -4.27 -8.68
CA ALA A 39 14.52 -4.87 -9.94
C ALA A 39 13.48 -5.98 -9.77
N THR A 40 13.52 -6.72 -8.65
CA THR A 40 12.71 -7.94 -8.46
C THR A 40 11.69 -7.86 -7.31
N GLY A 41 11.91 -6.95 -6.36
CA GLY A 41 11.18 -6.93 -5.08
C GLY A 41 10.34 -5.67 -4.86
N ARG A 42 10.08 -4.88 -5.91
CA ARG A 42 9.30 -3.65 -5.85
C ARG A 42 8.33 -3.60 -7.04
N ALA A 43 7.12 -3.10 -6.79
CA ALA A 43 6.12 -2.92 -7.83
C ALA A 43 6.55 -1.85 -8.85
N SER A 44 6.09 -2.00 -10.09
CA SER A 44 6.28 -1.03 -11.16
C SER A 44 5.13 -0.02 -11.17
N LEU A 45 5.39 1.21 -10.74
CA LEU A 45 4.41 2.31 -10.67
C LEU A 45 4.64 3.34 -11.79
N ASP A 46 3.80 4.37 -11.87
CA ASP A 46 3.72 5.30 -13.02
C ASP A 46 4.91 6.25 -13.14
N ALA A 47 5.35 6.87 -12.06
CA ALA A 47 6.49 7.77 -12.06
C ALA A 47 7.78 6.96 -11.96
N ARG A 48 8.46 6.76 -13.08
CA ARG A 48 9.65 5.90 -13.20
C ARG A 48 10.93 6.69 -13.45
N ALA A 49 12.01 6.26 -12.81
CA ALA A 49 13.37 6.73 -13.08
C ALA A 49 14.37 5.61 -12.83
N TYR A 50 15.62 5.85 -13.20
CA TYR A 50 16.74 4.99 -12.82
C TYR A 50 17.99 5.81 -12.56
N VAL A 51 18.92 5.23 -11.78
CA VAL A 51 20.28 5.75 -11.65
C VAL A 51 21.31 4.70 -12.08
N VAL A 52 22.40 5.19 -12.64
CA VAL A 52 23.57 4.37 -13.01
C VAL A 52 24.71 4.75 -12.09
N ALA A 53 25.23 3.76 -11.38
CA ALA A 53 26.33 3.90 -10.44
C ALA A 53 27.07 2.56 -10.32
N THR A 54 28.37 2.65 -10.07
CA THR A 54 29.23 1.49 -9.82
C THR A 54 29.59 1.36 -8.34
N THR A 55 29.60 2.48 -7.62
CA THR A 55 29.83 2.52 -6.19
C THR A 55 28.58 2.96 -5.43
N ARG A 56 28.60 2.68 -4.13
CA ARG A 56 27.56 3.12 -3.20
C ARG A 56 27.46 4.64 -3.09
N ASP A 57 28.61 5.32 -3.09
CA ASP A 57 28.67 6.77 -2.96
C ASP A 57 28.20 7.46 -4.24
N GLU A 58 28.55 6.93 -5.41
CA GLU A 58 27.98 7.36 -6.70
C GLU A 58 26.46 7.17 -6.74
N ALA A 59 25.97 6.03 -6.26
CA ALA A 59 24.54 5.74 -6.21
C ALA A 59 23.81 6.74 -5.31
N ALA A 60 24.33 6.99 -4.11
CA ALA A 60 23.76 7.96 -3.17
C ALA A 60 23.73 9.38 -3.75
N ALA A 61 24.82 9.83 -4.39
CA ALA A 61 24.90 11.14 -5.03
C ALA A 61 23.91 11.27 -6.20
N ALA A 62 23.79 10.25 -7.05
CA ALA A 62 22.85 10.26 -8.17
C ALA A 62 21.38 10.27 -7.71
N LEU A 63 21.06 9.54 -6.63
CA LEU A 63 19.73 9.52 -6.03
C LEU A 63 19.35 10.86 -5.39
N GLU A 64 20.29 11.57 -4.76
CA GLU A 64 20.04 12.92 -4.26
C GLU A 64 19.78 13.92 -5.38
N ALA A 65 20.56 13.85 -6.45
CA ALA A 65 20.34 14.69 -7.62
C ALA A 65 19.00 14.38 -8.31
N LEU A 66 18.55 13.12 -8.31
CA LEU A 66 17.20 12.76 -8.75
C LEU A 66 16.13 13.39 -7.86
N ALA A 67 16.32 13.38 -6.55
CA ALA A 67 15.37 13.93 -5.61
C ALA A 67 15.25 15.46 -5.66
N THR A 68 16.33 16.18 -5.99
CA THR A 68 16.31 17.64 -6.11
C THR A 68 15.67 18.11 -7.41
N ARG A 69 15.72 17.32 -8.49
CA ARG A 69 15.02 17.63 -9.75
C ARG A 69 13.50 17.61 -9.61
N GLY A 70 12.94 16.77 -8.73
CA GLY A 70 11.49 16.71 -8.46
C GLY A 70 10.94 17.90 -7.65
N LYS A 71 11.75 18.92 -7.34
CA LYS A 71 11.41 20.07 -6.50
C LYS A 71 11.09 21.36 -7.28
N ALA A 72 10.82 21.30 -8.59
CA ALA A 72 10.39 22.47 -9.35
C ALA A 72 9.07 23.04 -8.78
N PRO A 73 8.92 24.39 -8.68
CA PRO A 73 7.76 25.00 -8.04
C PRO A 73 6.46 24.67 -8.79
N ALA A 74 5.42 24.33 -8.04
CA ALA A 74 4.06 24.08 -8.52
C ALA A 74 3.48 25.38 -9.10
N GLY A 75 3.76 25.67 -10.36
CA GLY A 75 3.30 26.90 -11.01
C GLY A 75 3.56 27.02 -12.51
N GLY A 76 4.13 26.00 -13.15
CA GLY A 76 4.24 25.94 -14.61
C GLY A 76 3.63 24.62 -15.08
N GLY A 77 2.64 24.68 -15.97
CA GLY A 77 2.13 23.50 -16.66
C GLY A 77 3.28 22.80 -17.34
N ALA A 78 3.70 21.66 -16.78
CA ALA A 78 4.73 20.81 -17.33
C ALA A 78 4.12 19.43 -17.45
N GLU A 79 3.61 19.20 -18.65
CA GLU A 79 3.60 17.94 -19.41
C GLU A 79 4.15 16.75 -18.61
N THR A 80 3.25 15.80 -18.34
CA THR A 80 3.48 14.50 -17.70
C THR A 80 4.38 13.60 -18.56
N GLY A 81 5.61 14.03 -18.79
CA GLY A 81 6.67 13.26 -19.46
C GLY A 81 7.61 12.61 -18.43
N PRO A 82 8.32 11.53 -18.83
CA PRO A 82 9.16 10.76 -17.92
C PRO A 82 10.33 11.57 -17.34
N VAL A 83 10.55 11.45 -16.03
CA VAL A 83 11.65 12.11 -15.31
C VAL A 83 12.98 11.41 -15.61
N GLY A 84 13.83 12.11 -16.36
CA GLY A 84 15.04 11.59 -16.98
C GLY A 84 16.26 11.35 -16.07
N VAL A 85 17.07 10.40 -16.57
CA VAL A 85 18.44 9.96 -16.24
C VAL A 85 19.27 10.94 -15.38
N VAL A 86 19.82 10.45 -14.27
CA VAL A 86 20.93 11.09 -13.55
C VAL A 86 22.14 10.15 -13.58
N ASN A 87 23.20 10.54 -14.28
CA ASN A 87 24.49 9.84 -14.24
C ASN A 87 25.32 10.38 -13.08
N GLY A 88 25.82 9.49 -12.21
CA GLY A 88 26.64 9.84 -11.04
C GLY A 88 28.12 10.16 -11.33
N GLY A 89 28.44 10.77 -12.49
CA GLY A 89 29.79 11.25 -12.81
C GLY A 89 30.02 12.70 -12.34
N PRO A 90 31.29 13.19 -12.27
CA PRO A 90 31.58 14.56 -11.86
C PRO A 90 30.84 15.55 -12.76
N ILE A 91 30.03 16.42 -12.14
CA ILE A 91 29.12 17.34 -12.80
C ILE A 91 29.93 18.51 -13.34
N SER A 92 30.28 18.50 -14.63
CA SER A 92 30.74 19.73 -15.30
C SER A 92 29.55 20.69 -15.46
N ARG A 93 29.82 21.98 -15.21
CA ARG A 93 28.87 23.10 -15.06
C ARG A 93 27.96 23.36 -16.27
N GLU A 94 28.13 22.61 -17.36
CA GLU A 94 27.46 22.83 -18.65
C GLU A 94 26.14 22.05 -18.82
N MET A 95 25.77 21.16 -17.89
CA MET A 95 24.52 20.35 -17.97
C MET A 95 23.27 21.01 -17.35
N VAL A 96 23.23 22.35 -17.26
CA VAL A 96 22.10 23.11 -16.66
C VAL A 96 21.06 23.56 -17.69
N ASN A 97 21.30 23.40 -18.99
CA ASN A 97 20.37 23.80 -20.03
C ASN A 97 19.96 22.61 -20.90
N GLY A 98 18.76 22.07 -20.65
CA GLY A 98 17.78 21.79 -21.70
C GLY A 98 18.03 20.77 -22.82
N GLU A 99 19.15 20.04 -22.87
CA GLU A 99 19.35 18.99 -23.88
C GLU A 99 19.94 17.72 -23.26
N ALA A 100 19.12 16.66 -23.23
CA ALA A 100 19.50 15.31 -22.83
C ALA A 100 20.47 14.70 -23.86
N THR A 101 21.72 15.17 -23.84
CA THR A 101 22.76 14.65 -24.74
C THR A 101 23.47 13.48 -24.06
N GLY A 102 22.99 12.26 -24.37
CA GLY A 102 23.86 11.11 -24.62
C GLY A 102 24.74 10.57 -23.49
N GLY A 103 24.17 10.25 -22.33
CA GLY A 103 24.75 9.21 -21.47
C GLY A 103 24.04 7.89 -21.77
N ARG A 104 24.73 6.90 -22.34
CA ARG A 104 24.14 5.62 -22.80
C ARG A 104 23.30 4.94 -21.70
N GLY A 105 22.00 5.19 -21.71
CA GLY A 105 21.02 4.26 -21.14
C GLY A 105 21.24 2.90 -21.80
N SER A 106 21.09 1.83 -21.01
CA SER A 106 20.94 0.51 -21.63
C SER A 106 19.51 0.44 -22.16
N ALA A 107 19.29 -0.30 -23.25
CA ALA A 107 17.95 -0.54 -23.78
C ALA A 107 16.88 -0.88 -22.70
N PRO A 108 17.15 -1.71 -21.66
CA PRO A 108 16.19 -1.95 -20.59
C PRO A 108 15.91 -0.72 -19.70
N ALA A 109 16.89 0.17 -19.49
CA ALA A 109 16.68 1.38 -18.69
C ALA A 109 15.76 2.39 -19.40
N ASP A 110 15.92 2.52 -20.73
CA ASP A 110 15.08 3.41 -21.53
C ASP A 110 13.66 2.85 -21.68
N ALA A 111 13.51 1.53 -21.81
CA ALA A 111 12.22 0.84 -21.79
C ALA A 111 11.47 1.03 -20.47
N TRP A 112 12.18 0.92 -19.35
CA TRP A 112 11.61 1.08 -18.02
C TRP A 112 10.96 2.45 -17.85
N VAL A 113 11.67 3.50 -18.25
CA VAL A 113 11.21 4.89 -18.13
C VAL A 113 10.00 5.17 -19.03
N ARG A 114 9.84 4.45 -20.14
CA ARG A 114 8.67 4.52 -21.02
C ARG A 114 7.44 3.78 -20.51
N GLY A 115 7.52 3.16 -19.34
CA GLY A 115 6.39 2.44 -18.74
C GLY A 115 6.34 0.95 -19.10
N GLU A 116 7.31 0.44 -19.85
CA GLU A 116 7.34 -0.97 -20.25
C GLU A 116 7.75 -1.89 -19.09
N ASP A 117 7.31 -3.15 -19.14
CA ASP A 117 7.82 -4.19 -18.26
C ASP A 117 9.18 -4.67 -18.76
N VAL A 118 10.18 -4.62 -17.88
CA VAL A 118 11.58 -4.83 -18.24
C VAL A 118 12.16 -6.00 -17.49
N ALA A 119 12.68 -6.97 -18.24
CA ALA A 119 13.55 -8.00 -17.70
C ALA A 119 14.94 -7.41 -17.42
N TRP A 120 15.23 -7.13 -16.15
CA TRP A 120 16.53 -6.60 -15.75
C TRP A 120 17.63 -7.66 -15.83
N PRO A 121 18.85 -7.30 -16.29
CA PRO A 121 19.98 -8.22 -16.28
C PRO A 121 20.32 -8.62 -14.83
N GLN A 122 20.67 -9.89 -14.64
CA GLN A 122 21.02 -10.42 -13.33
C GLN A 122 22.29 -9.75 -12.81
N THR A 123 22.24 -9.24 -11.58
CA THR A 123 23.39 -8.60 -10.92
C THR A 123 24.19 -9.56 -10.05
N GLY A 124 23.69 -10.80 -9.84
CA GLY A 124 24.23 -11.74 -8.87
C GLY A 124 24.00 -11.34 -7.40
N GLY A 125 23.29 -10.23 -7.15
CA GLY A 125 22.92 -9.78 -5.81
C GLY A 125 21.77 -10.59 -5.21
N ARG A 126 21.60 -10.48 -3.90
CA ARG A 126 20.48 -11.07 -3.14
C ARG A 126 19.50 -10.00 -2.67
N ARG A 127 18.28 -10.40 -2.33
CA ARG A 127 17.29 -9.51 -1.72
C ARG A 127 17.76 -9.05 -0.35
N VAL A 128 17.71 -7.74 -0.12
CA VAL A 128 18.10 -7.10 1.15
C VAL A 128 17.00 -6.17 1.64
N HIS A 129 17.02 -5.84 2.92
CA HIS A 129 16.13 -4.82 3.46
C HIS A 129 16.53 -3.44 2.93
N LEU A 130 15.59 -2.77 2.26
CA LEU A 130 15.71 -1.39 1.79
C LEU A 130 14.54 -0.58 2.36
N PRO A 131 14.65 0.75 2.46
CA PRO A 131 13.53 1.60 2.87
C PRO A 131 12.22 1.24 2.17
N THR A 132 11.14 1.25 2.94
CA THR A 132 9.80 0.98 2.45
C THR A 132 9.22 2.20 1.72
N TYR A 133 8.18 1.95 0.93
CA TYR A 133 7.54 2.95 0.09
C TYR A 133 7.13 4.21 0.89
N PRO A 134 7.36 5.43 0.37
CA PRO A 134 6.93 6.65 1.03
C PRO A 134 5.43 6.88 0.78
N PHE A 135 4.59 6.23 1.59
CA PHE A 135 3.16 6.53 1.60
C PHE A 135 2.99 8.03 1.88
N ALA A 136 2.30 8.70 0.97
CA ALA A 136 1.83 10.06 1.16
C ALA A 136 0.34 9.93 1.44
N GLY A 137 -0.08 10.47 2.57
CA GLY A 137 -1.46 10.51 3.00
C GLY A 137 -1.57 11.56 4.08
N GLU A 138 -2.75 12.14 4.21
CA GLU A 138 -3.09 12.89 5.41
C GLU A 138 -2.89 11.96 6.61
N HIS A 139 -2.43 12.52 7.72
CA HIS A 139 -2.42 11.80 8.97
C HIS A 139 -3.88 11.52 9.33
N HIS A 140 -4.43 10.39 8.90
CA HIS A 140 -5.68 9.88 9.42
C HIS A 140 -5.44 9.74 10.93
N GLY A 141 -6.17 10.51 11.73
CA GLY A 141 -5.82 10.91 13.10
C GLY A 141 -5.37 9.78 14.01
N ALA A 142 -4.73 10.16 15.10
CA ALA A 142 -4.16 9.26 16.10
C ALA A 142 -5.16 8.15 16.51
N LEU A 143 -4.82 6.90 16.19
CA LEU A 143 -5.23 5.76 17.00
C LEU A 143 -4.51 5.88 18.35
N THR A 144 -4.90 6.86 19.17
CA THR A 144 -4.65 6.76 20.59
C THR A 144 -5.56 5.65 21.08
N VAL A 145 -4.98 4.56 21.58
CA VAL A 145 -5.69 3.61 22.42
C VAL A 145 -6.12 4.38 23.68
N GLY A 146 -7.25 5.05 23.60
CA GLY A 146 -7.97 5.54 24.76
C GLY A 146 -8.52 4.34 25.50
N ALA A 147 -8.43 4.35 26.83
CA ALA A 147 -9.15 3.39 27.64
C ALA A 147 -10.63 3.35 27.19
N PRO A 148 -11.25 2.16 27.09
CA PRO A 148 -12.60 2.05 26.57
C PRO A 148 -13.54 2.96 27.36
N PRO A 149 -14.38 3.78 26.70
CA PRO A 149 -15.42 4.52 27.40
C PRO A 149 -16.36 3.52 28.09
N PRO A 150 -16.98 3.91 29.22
CA PRO A 150 -17.95 3.06 29.91
C PRO A 150 -19.08 2.66 28.94
N PRO A 151 -19.63 1.43 29.07
CA PRO A 151 -20.63 0.93 28.14
C PRO A 151 -21.85 1.86 28.11
N ALA A 152 -22.17 2.35 26.91
CA ALA A 152 -23.36 3.12 26.65
C ALA A 152 -24.62 2.22 26.75
N PRO A 153 -25.78 2.75 27.14
CA PRO A 153 -27.02 1.99 27.23
C PRO A 153 -27.40 1.39 25.87
N GLY A 154 -27.91 0.15 25.89
CA GLY A 154 -28.07 -0.74 24.73
C GLY A 154 -28.81 -0.16 23.52
N PRO A 155 -28.57 -0.72 22.33
CA PRO A 155 -28.94 -0.07 21.09
C PRO A 155 -30.46 0.06 20.89
N PRO A 156 -30.95 1.25 20.47
CA PRO A 156 -32.31 1.38 19.96
C PRO A 156 -32.44 0.59 18.64
N ARG A 157 -33.68 0.41 18.18
CA ARG A 157 -34.14 -0.28 16.94
C ARG A 157 -33.44 0.12 15.61
N ASP A 158 -32.39 0.92 15.66
CA ASP A 158 -31.57 1.42 14.56
C ASP A 158 -30.27 0.62 14.33
N THR A 159 -29.81 -0.20 15.29
CA THR A 159 -28.51 -0.89 15.12
C THR A 159 -28.51 -1.95 14.04
N ALA A 160 -29.57 -2.76 13.94
CA ALA A 160 -29.69 -3.72 12.83
C ALA A 160 -29.72 -3.02 11.47
N ALA A 161 -30.41 -1.88 11.37
CA ALA A 161 -30.46 -1.09 10.14
C ALA A 161 -29.10 -0.46 9.80
N ALA A 162 -28.40 0.08 10.80
CA ALA A 162 -27.09 0.69 10.63
C ALA A 162 -25.98 -0.34 10.31
N VAL A 163 -26.04 -1.54 10.91
CA VAL A 163 -25.15 -2.65 10.55
C VAL A 163 -25.44 -3.11 9.12
N THR A 164 -26.71 -3.27 8.75
CA THR A 164 -27.07 -3.60 7.36
C THR A 164 -26.53 -2.57 6.38
N GLU A 165 -26.67 -1.28 6.69
CA GLU A 165 -26.16 -0.19 5.84
C GLU A 165 -24.64 -0.19 5.73
N LEU A 166 -23.93 -0.53 6.82
CA LEU A 166 -22.48 -0.70 6.81
C LEU A 166 -22.07 -1.78 5.80
N PHE A 167 -22.75 -2.93 5.79
CA PHE A 167 -22.48 -4.00 4.83
C PHE A 167 -22.78 -3.58 3.38
N LEU A 168 -23.94 -2.95 3.14
CA LEU A 168 -24.31 -2.49 1.80
C LEU A 168 -23.29 -1.47 1.26
N THR A 169 -22.91 -0.49 2.08
CA THR A 169 -21.95 0.56 1.68
C THR A 169 -20.56 -0.01 1.45
N THR A 170 -20.09 -0.89 2.33
CA THR A 170 -18.72 -1.40 2.27
C THR A 170 -18.53 -2.35 1.09
N LEU A 171 -19.55 -3.16 0.78
CA LEU A 171 -19.53 -4.10 -0.35
C LEU A 171 -20.05 -3.47 -1.66
N ASP A 172 -20.36 -2.18 -1.67
CA ASP A 172 -20.93 -1.44 -2.81
C ASP A 172 -22.18 -2.13 -3.41
N LEU A 173 -23.06 -2.62 -2.53
CA LEU A 173 -24.28 -3.33 -2.92
C LEU A 173 -25.43 -2.36 -3.17
N PRO A 174 -26.19 -2.53 -4.26
CA PRO A 174 -27.24 -1.59 -4.66
C PRO A 174 -28.49 -1.65 -3.77
N GLY A 175 -28.71 -2.75 -3.05
CA GLY A 175 -29.89 -2.91 -2.20
C GLY A 175 -29.87 -4.14 -1.31
N ARG A 176 -30.91 -4.27 -0.47
CA ARG A 176 -31.03 -5.36 0.51
C ARG A 176 -31.28 -6.72 -0.13
N GLU A 177 -31.76 -6.76 -1.37
CA GLU A 177 -31.94 -7.98 -2.16
C GLU A 177 -30.62 -8.76 -2.35
N ASP A 178 -29.47 -8.07 -2.35
CA ASP A 178 -28.16 -8.68 -2.50
C ASP A 178 -27.63 -9.33 -1.22
N LEU A 179 -28.30 -9.12 -0.08
CA LEU A 179 -27.92 -9.75 1.20
C LEU A 179 -28.17 -11.26 1.23
N THR A 180 -28.90 -11.78 0.23
CA THR A 180 -29.08 -13.22 0.01
C THR A 180 -27.81 -13.90 -0.53
N ARG A 181 -26.84 -13.13 -1.02
CA ARG A 181 -25.54 -13.65 -1.49
C ARG A 181 -24.62 -13.89 -0.30
N THR A 182 -23.68 -14.83 -0.47
CA THR A 182 -22.60 -15.02 0.49
C THR A 182 -21.60 -13.87 0.42
N TYR A 183 -20.79 -13.69 1.47
CA TYR A 183 -19.80 -12.63 1.58
C TYR A 183 -18.90 -12.50 0.34
N PHE A 184 -18.30 -13.62 -0.11
CA PHE A 184 -17.43 -13.60 -1.30
C PHE A 184 -18.21 -13.42 -2.61
N ALA A 185 -19.43 -13.96 -2.72
CA ALA A 185 -20.27 -13.79 -3.90
C ALA A 185 -20.79 -12.35 -4.06
N ALA A 186 -20.85 -11.60 -2.96
CA ALA A 186 -21.12 -10.17 -2.93
C ALA A 186 -19.90 -9.30 -3.25
N GLY A 187 -18.72 -9.89 -3.52
CA GLY A 187 -17.49 -9.17 -3.81
C GLY A 187 -16.61 -8.89 -2.58
N GLY A 188 -16.93 -9.48 -1.43
CA GLY A 188 -16.11 -9.38 -0.22
C GLY A 188 -14.74 -10.05 -0.36
N ASP A 189 -13.78 -9.56 0.43
CA ASP A 189 -12.41 -10.09 0.52
C ASP A 189 -11.85 -10.02 1.95
N SER A 190 -10.66 -10.57 2.18
CA SER A 190 -10.11 -10.61 3.54
C SER A 190 -9.85 -9.23 4.14
N LEU A 191 -9.54 -8.21 3.33
CA LEU A 191 -9.27 -6.85 3.85
C LEU A 191 -10.57 -6.18 4.28
N THR A 192 -11.61 -6.37 3.47
CA THR A 192 -12.95 -5.85 3.71
C THR A 192 -13.60 -6.52 4.92
N ALA A 193 -13.32 -7.80 5.17
CA ALA A 193 -13.78 -8.51 6.37
C ALA A 193 -13.14 -7.95 7.65
N VAL A 194 -11.82 -7.72 7.63
CA VAL A 194 -11.10 -7.08 8.74
C VAL A 194 -11.64 -5.68 9.03
N PHE A 195 -11.92 -4.91 7.98
CA PHE A 195 -12.53 -3.58 8.11
C PHE A 195 -13.92 -3.66 8.75
N LEU A 196 -14.80 -4.53 8.25
CA LEU A 196 -16.15 -4.72 8.80
C LEU A 196 -16.11 -5.16 10.27
N ALA A 197 -15.27 -6.13 10.63
CA ALA A 197 -15.12 -6.58 12.01
C ALA A 197 -14.64 -5.45 12.94
N GLY A 198 -13.72 -4.60 12.47
CA GLY A 198 -13.28 -3.41 13.21
C GLY A 198 -14.40 -2.40 13.42
N GLU A 199 -15.13 -2.05 12.35
CA GLU A 199 -16.26 -1.10 12.43
C GLU A 199 -17.40 -1.61 13.31
N LEU A 200 -17.70 -2.92 13.27
CA LEU A 200 -18.69 -3.58 14.13
C LEU A 200 -18.33 -3.42 15.62
N ARG A 201 -17.06 -3.66 15.95
CA ARG A 201 -16.55 -3.48 17.32
C ARG A 201 -16.57 -2.01 17.74
N ASP A 202 -16.00 -1.13 16.92
CA ASP A 202 -15.72 0.25 17.31
C ASP A 202 -16.99 1.12 17.38
N ARG A 203 -17.94 0.91 16.45
CA ARG A 203 -19.17 1.71 16.38
C ARG A 203 -20.35 1.10 17.10
N PHE A 204 -20.44 -0.23 17.11
CA PHE A 204 -21.62 -0.93 17.62
C PHE A 204 -21.32 -1.79 18.84
N GLY A 205 -20.05 -1.98 19.21
CA GLY A 205 -19.67 -2.87 20.30
C GLY A 205 -19.92 -4.35 20.00
N LEU A 206 -20.11 -4.71 18.73
CA LEU A 206 -20.43 -6.07 18.29
C LEU A 206 -19.13 -6.80 17.92
N GLU A 207 -18.92 -7.98 18.51
CA GLU A 207 -17.79 -8.82 18.17
C GLU A 207 -18.17 -9.76 17.01
N ALA A 208 -17.47 -9.62 15.89
CA ALA A 208 -17.60 -10.52 14.75
C ALA A 208 -16.26 -11.23 14.52
N PRO A 209 -16.14 -12.54 14.84
CA PRO A 209 -14.94 -13.30 14.52
C PRO A 209 -14.75 -13.33 13.00
N ILE A 210 -13.50 -13.24 12.53
CA ILE A 210 -13.19 -13.15 11.09
C ILE A 210 -13.65 -14.42 10.36
N GLU A 211 -13.60 -15.55 11.06
CA GLU A 211 -14.04 -16.85 10.58
C GLU A 211 -15.49 -16.84 10.10
N LEU A 212 -16.35 -16.02 10.72
CA LEU A 212 -17.76 -15.89 10.34
C LEU A 212 -17.94 -15.36 8.91
N PHE A 213 -17.04 -14.51 8.43
CA PHE A 213 -17.03 -14.00 7.04
C PHE A 213 -16.53 -15.04 6.03
N LEU A 214 -15.85 -16.08 6.52
CA LEU A 214 -15.34 -17.17 5.69
C LEU A 214 -16.36 -18.29 5.48
N GLU A 215 -17.44 -18.30 6.28
CA GLU A 215 -18.50 -19.28 6.16
C GLU A 215 -19.34 -19.06 4.90
N GLU A 216 -19.86 -20.14 4.32
CA GLU A 216 -20.77 -20.08 3.17
C GLU A 216 -22.21 -19.72 3.59
N LEU A 217 -22.34 -18.61 4.32
CA LEU A 217 -23.62 -18.08 4.80
C LEU A 217 -24.04 -16.85 3.98
N PRO A 218 -25.34 -16.67 3.72
CA PRO A 218 -25.88 -15.40 3.21
C PRO A 218 -25.52 -14.23 4.13
N LEU A 219 -25.32 -13.04 3.57
CA LEU A 219 -25.00 -11.84 4.35
C LEU A 219 -26.07 -11.47 5.38
N GLU A 220 -27.35 -11.67 5.05
CA GLU A 220 -28.46 -11.45 6.00
C GLU A 220 -28.33 -12.31 7.26
N GLU A 221 -27.89 -13.56 7.10
CA GLU A 221 -27.70 -14.52 8.18
C GLU A 221 -26.41 -14.23 8.96
N LEU A 222 -25.34 -13.83 8.27
CA LEU A 222 -24.11 -13.34 8.89
C LEU A 222 -24.42 -12.11 9.76
N ILE A 223 -25.15 -11.12 9.23
CA ILE A 223 -25.57 -9.91 9.96
C ILE A 223 -26.41 -10.29 11.18
N SER A 224 -27.32 -11.26 11.04
CA SER A 224 -28.11 -11.75 12.18
C SER A 224 -27.21 -12.36 13.26
N ARG A 225 -26.22 -13.19 12.90
CA ARG A 225 -25.26 -13.77 13.86
C ARG A 225 -24.40 -12.73 14.56
N VAL A 226 -24.02 -11.66 13.86
CA VAL A 226 -23.29 -10.53 14.45
C VAL A 226 -24.15 -9.73 15.42
N LEU A 227 -25.46 -9.63 15.16
CA LEU A 227 -26.40 -8.89 16.00
C LEU A 227 -26.88 -9.71 17.21
N SER A 228 -26.85 -11.03 17.13
CA SER A 228 -27.12 -11.93 18.25
C SER A 228 -25.93 -11.98 19.19
N ASP A 229 -26.19 -12.00 20.50
CA ASP A 229 -25.16 -12.23 21.51
C ASP A 229 -24.59 -13.65 21.30
N PRO A 230 -23.26 -13.86 21.33
CA PRO A 230 -22.67 -15.21 21.30
C PRO A 230 -23.20 -16.14 22.40
N ASP A 231 -23.78 -15.60 23.49
CA ASP A 231 -24.44 -16.36 24.55
C ASP A 231 -25.91 -16.76 24.26
N ASP A 232 -26.47 -16.32 23.13
CA ASP A 232 -27.87 -16.57 22.73
C ASP A 232 -27.94 -17.60 21.58
N ASP A 233 -27.04 -18.59 21.58
CA ASP A 233 -27.10 -19.74 20.68
C ASP A 233 -28.02 -20.84 21.28
N PRO A 234 -29.27 -20.97 20.83
CA PRO A 234 -30.20 -22.00 21.33
C PRO A 234 -29.74 -23.43 21.00
N LEU A 235 -28.70 -23.62 20.18
CA LEU A 235 -28.09 -24.93 19.92
C LEU A 235 -27.06 -25.33 20.99
N GLY A 236 -26.47 -24.37 21.71
CA GLY A 236 -25.56 -24.65 22.84
C GLY A 236 -26.29 -25.31 24.01
N ASP A 237 -27.45 -24.76 24.38
CA ASP A 237 -28.29 -25.30 25.46
C ASP A 237 -28.83 -26.71 25.15
N LEU A 238 -29.04 -27.04 23.87
CA LEU A 238 -29.57 -28.34 23.45
C LEU A 238 -28.54 -29.48 23.51
N LEU A 239 -27.25 -29.15 23.43
CA LEU A 239 -26.17 -30.12 23.58
C LEU A 239 -25.90 -30.43 25.07
N ASP A 240 -26.03 -29.44 25.95
CA ASP A 240 -25.90 -29.61 27.40
C ASP A 240 -27.06 -30.43 28.01
N GLU A 241 -28.25 -30.41 27.41
CA GLU A 241 -29.39 -31.22 27.87
C GLU A 241 -29.32 -32.70 27.42
N LEU A 242 -28.53 -33.01 26.39
CA LEU A 242 -28.30 -34.39 25.91
C LEU A 242 -27.18 -35.13 26.67
N GLU A 243 -26.36 -34.41 27.44
CA GLU A 243 -25.28 -34.98 28.26
C GLU A 243 -25.62 -35.12 29.76
N ARG A 244 -26.89 -34.91 30.15
CA ARG A 244 -27.37 -35.11 31.53
C ARG A 244 -28.32 -36.30 31.69
#